data_AF-A0A2M8HHU3-F1
#
_entry.id   AF-A0A2M8HHU3-F1
#
_cell.length_a   1.000
_cell.length_b   1.000
_cell.length_c   1.000
_cell.angle_alpha   90.00
_cell.angle_beta   90.00
_cell.angle_gamma   90.00
#
_symmetry.space_group_name_H-M   'P 1'
#
loop_
_entity.id
_entity.type
_entity.pdbx_description
1 polymer ?
#
loop_
_entity_poly.entity_id
_entity_poly.type
_entity_poly.pdbx_seq_one_letter_code
_entity_poly.pdbx_strand_id
1 'polypeptide(L)'
;MKRTELERRERELRRMEKKSKPGGKGDRQEMSVGDYIEALFNLFRYDTQEIFNTSEDVDILELLENMKEDHPEKQWDVIIRKAVNKTKVQEKDKAYDELRELAGIQVVA
;
A
#
# COMPACT_ATOMS: atom_id res chain seq x y z
N MET A 1 -2.52 31.08 -3.00
CA MET A 1 -3.33 30.04 -2.32
C MET A 1 -2.94 28.68 -2.88
N LYS A 2 -2.24 27.85 -2.11
CA LYS A 2 -1.91 26.43 -2.41
C LYS A 2 -1.99 25.66 -1.08
N ARG A 3 -3.20 25.57 -0.50
CA ARG A 3 -3.45 25.11 0.88
C ARG A 3 -4.38 23.89 0.97
N THR A 4 -4.69 23.22 -0.14
CA THR A 4 -5.81 22.25 -0.20
C THR A 4 -5.42 20.78 -0.13
N GLU A 5 -4.18 20.39 -0.39
CA GLU A 5 -3.79 18.97 -0.41
C GLU A 5 -3.17 18.48 0.90
N LEU A 6 -2.38 19.32 1.58
CA LEU A 6 -1.77 18.97 2.88
C LEU A 6 -2.83 18.83 3.99
N GLU A 7 -3.80 19.76 4.05
CA GLU A 7 -4.87 19.76 5.07
C GLU A 7 -5.87 18.60 4.89
N ARG A 8 -5.96 18.01 3.70
CA ARG A 8 -6.80 16.82 3.46
C ARG A 8 -6.13 15.57 4.03
N ARG A 9 -4.80 15.47 3.84
CA ARG A 9 -3.95 14.39 4.34
C ARG A 9 -3.88 14.36 5.87
N GLU A 10 -3.81 15.53 6.52
CA GLU A 10 -3.86 15.62 8.00
C GLU A 10 -5.21 15.19 8.60
N ARG A 11 -6.33 15.45 7.88
CA ARG A 11 -7.66 15.07 8.37
C ARG A 11 -7.92 13.56 8.27
N GLU A 12 -7.27 12.88 7.34
CA GLU A 12 -7.29 11.42 7.23
C GLU A 12 -6.33 10.75 8.24
N LEU A 13 -5.14 11.33 8.45
CA LEU A 13 -4.20 10.92 9.53
C LEU A 13 -4.88 10.90 10.91
N ARG A 14 -5.67 11.93 11.23
CA ARG A 14 -6.47 11.97 12.48
C ARG A 14 -7.58 10.92 12.57
N ARG A 15 -8.04 10.36 11.46
CA ARG A 15 -8.99 9.23 11.45
C ARG A 15 -8.28 7.90 11.60
N MET A 16 -7.08 7.75 11.03
CA MET A 16 -6.25 6.56 11.15
C MET A 16 -5.65 6.38 12.54
N GLU A 17 -5.18 7.45 13.20
CA GLU A 17 -4.71 7.37 14.60
C GLU A 17 -5.79 6.87 15.57
N LYS A 18 -7.07 7.15 15.28
CA LYS A 18 -8.19 6.68 16.10
C LYS A 18 -8.59 5.22 15.84
N LYS A 19 -8.12 4.62 14.75
CA LYS A 19 -8.44 3.24 14.35
C LYS A 19 -7.24 2.28 14.49
N SER A 20 -6.00 2.80 14.55
CA SER A 20 -4.77 2.03 14.82
C SER A 20 -4.59 1.70 16.31
N LYS A 21 -5.53 0.93 16.87
CA LYS A 21 -5.18 -0.06 17.88
C LYS A 21 -5.64 -1.43 17.39
N PRO A 22 -4.86 -2.13 16.55
CA PRO A 22 -4.80 -3.58 16.64
C PRO A 22 -3.89 -3.90 17.83
N GLY A 23 -4.36 -4.53 18.91
CA GLY A 23 -5.02 -5.82 18.85
C GLY A 23 -3.96 -6.85 18.50
N GLY A 24 -3.38 -7.49 19.52
CA GLY A 24 -2.24 -8.39 19.38
C GLY A 24 -2.51 -9.57 18.43
N LYS A 25 -1.41 -10.25 18.07
CA LYS A 25 -1.22 -11.40 17.16
C LYS A 25 -2.18 -12.62 17.25
N GLY A 26 -3.44 -12.47 17.64
CA GLY A 26 -4.40 -13.57 17.84
C GLY A 26 -5.75 -13.46 17.14
N ASP A 27 -6.06 -12.33 16.50
CA ASP A 27 -7.34 -12.11 15.80
C ASP A 27 -7.07 -11.41 14.45
N ARG A 28 -6.46 -12.14 13.50
CA ARG A 28 -6.29 -11.61 12.14
C ARG A 28 -7.67 -11.67 11.48
N GLN A 29 -8.42 -10.58 11.59
CA GLN A 29 -9.63 -10.36 10.81
C GLN A 29 -9.23 -10.28 9.33
N GLU A 30 -9.81 -11.12 8.47
CA GLU A 30 -9.57 -11.12 7.02
C GLU A 30 -9.67 -9.69 6.48
N MET A 31 -8.55 -9.15 5.99
CA MET A 31 -8.49 -7.78 5.49
C MET A 31 -9.12 -7.75 4.09
N SER A 32 -10.02 -6.80 3.84
CA SER A 32 -10.59 -6.66 2.50
C SER A 32 -9.55 -6.09 1.53
N VAL A 33 -9.76 -6.28 0.23
CA VAL A 33 -8.95 -5.65 -0.86
C VAL A 33 -8.74 -4.15 -0.60
N GLY A 34 -9.77 -3.45 -0.12
CA GLY A 34 -9.69 -2.03 0.24
C GLY A 34 -8.73 -1.74 1.39
N ASP A 35 -8.75 -2.56 2.44
CA ASP A 35 -7.87 -2.40 3.61
C ASP A 35 -6.40 -2.60 3.23
N TYR A 36 -6.08 -3.59 2.39
CA TYR A 36 -4.71 -3.77 1.88
C TYR A 36 -4.23 -2.58 1.05
N ILE A 37 -5.10 -1.98 0.23
CA ILE A 37 -4.76 -0.78 -0.54
C ILE A 37 -4.40 0.37 0.40
N GLU A 38 -5.18 0.57 1.47
CA GLU A 38 -4.92 1.63 2.45
C GLU A 38 -3.66 1.34 3.28
N ALA A 39 -3.45 0.08 3.67
CA ALA A 39 -2.28 -0.34 4.43
C ALA A 39 -0.98 -0.14 3.64
N LEU A 40 -0.91 -0.63 2.40
CA LEU A 40 0.24 -0.37 1.50
C LEU A 40 0.48 1.12 1.33
N PHE A 41 -0.58 1.87 1.03
CA PHE A 41 -0.49 3.31 0.83
C PHE A 41 0.08 4.05 2.06
N ASN A 42 -0.27 3.62 3.27
CA ASN A 42 0.24 4.21 4.50
C ASN A 42 1.69 3.85 4.78
N LEU A 43 2.13 2.66 4.35
CA LEU A 43 3.51 2.21 4.49
C LEU A 43 4.43 2.89 3.47
N PHE A 44 3.91 3.29 2.31
CA PHE A 44 4.73 3.96 1.30
C PHE A 44 5.32 5.27 1.80
N ARG A 45 6.64 5.33 1.72
CA ARG A 45 7.41 6.57 1.84
C ARG A 45 7.72 7.04 0.43
N TYR A 46 7.16 8.18 0.08
CA TYR A 46 7.20 8.69 -1.27
C TYR A 46 7.25 10.22 -1.30
N ASP A 47 7.88 10.75 -2.34
CA ASP A 47 7.82 12.18 -2.70
C ASP A 47 6.95 12.35 -3.96
N THR A 48 6.94 13.52 -4.57
CA THR A 48 6.28 13.80 -5.85
C THR A 48 6.82 12.98 -7.03
N GLN A 49 8.06 12.48 -6.93
CA GLN A 49 8.73 11.71 -7.98
C GLN A 49 8.47 10.20 -7.86
N GLU A 50 8.84 9.58 -6.73
CA GLU A 50 8.85 8.11 -6.59
C GLU A 50 8.55 7.63 -5.16
N ILE A 51 8.30 6.32 -5.02
CA ILE A 51 8.19 5.58 -3.76
C ILE A 51 9.53 4.89 -3.50
N PHE A 52 10.16 5.14 -2.36
CA PHE A 52 11.55 4.75 -2.11
C PHE A 52 11.73 3.60 -1.12
N ASN A 53 10.64 3.08 -0.54
CA ASN A 53 10.71 1.97 0.43
C ASN A 53 10.02 0.68 -0.05
N THR A 54 9.66 0.59 -1.33
CA THR A 54 8.96 -0.55 -1.94
C THR A 54 9.62 -1.91 -1.65
N SER A 55 10.96 -1.94 -1.70
CA SER A 55 11.75 -3.17 -1.65
C SER A 55 12.49 -3.41 -0.33
N GLU A 56 12.69 -2.38 0.47
CA GLU A 56 13.52 -2.43 1.69
C GLU A 56 12.69 -2.47 2.98
N ASP A 57 11.38 -2.25 2.89
CA ASP A 57 10.49 -2.12 4.04
C ASP A 57 9.85 -3.46 4.40
N VAL A 58 10.21 -3.99 5.59
CA VAL A 58 9.75 -5.29 6.07
C VAL A 58 8.23 -5.31 6.25
N ASP A 59 7.62 -4.20 6.66
CA ASP A 59 6.16 -4.12 6.83
C ASP A 59 5.43 -4.23 5.48
N ILE A 60 6.00 -3.70 4.39
CA ILE A 60 5.46 -3.86 3.03
C ILE A 60 5.53 -5.33 2.60
N LEU A 61 6.69 -5.97 2.80
CA LEU A 61 6.87 -7.38 2.44
C LEU A 61 5.89 -8.28 3.22
N GLU A 62 5.78 -8.09 4.53
CA GLU A 62 4.83 -8.84 5.36
C GLU A 62 3.39 -8.63 4.87
N LEU A 63 3.01 -7.40 4.53
CA LEU A 63 1.67 -7.11 4.03
C LEU A 63 1.40 -7.74 2.67
N LEU A 64 2.39 -7.79 1.77
CA LEU A 64 2.30 -8.49 0.50
C LEU A 64 2.14 -10.00 0.71
N GLU A 65 2.89 -10.62 1.63
CA GLU A 65 2.73 -12.04 1.96
C GLU A 65 1.33 -12.33 2.51
N ASN A 66 0.84 -11.51 3.43
CA ASN A 66 -0.50 -11.65 4.00
C ASN A 66 -1.59 -11.52 2.93
N MET A 67 -1.44 -10.57 2.01
CA MET A 67 -2.35 -10.40 0.88
C MET A 67 -2.39 -11.65 0.00
N LYS A 68 -1.25 -12.35 -0.14
CA LYS A 68 -1.15 -13.58 -0.93
C LYS A 68 -1.86 -14.76 -0.28
N GLU A 69 -1.91 -14.79 1.05
CA GLU A 69 -2.65 -15.80 1.80
C GLU A 69 -4.17 -15.54 1.76
N ASP A 70 -4.59 -14.27 1.89
CA ASP A 70 -6.00 -13.89 1.98
C ASP A 70 -6.71 -13.79 0.62
N HIS A 71 -6.00 -13.44 -0.47
CA HIS A 71 -6.62 -13.12 -1.76
C HIS A 71 -6.01 -13.89 -2.93
N PRO A 72 -6.75 -14.09 -4.04
CA PRO A 72 -6.20 -14.67 -5.26
C PRO A 72 -5.33 -13.68 -6.04
N GLU A 73 -4.38 -14.19 -6.84
CA GLU A 73 -3.42 -13.42 -7.65
C GLU A 73 -4.02 -12.29 -8.49
N LYS A 74 -5.22 -12.50 -9.03
CA LYS A 74 -5.95 -11.48 -9.80
C LYS A 74 -6.23 -10.21 -9.00
N GLN A 75 -6.37 -10.31 -7.69
CA GLN A 75 -6.61 -9.17 -6.80
C GLN A 75 -5.31 -8.48 -6.38
N TRP A 76 -4.18 -9.20 -6.33
CA TRP A 76 -2.89 -8.63 -5.93
C TRP A 76 -2.48 -7.50 -6.86
N ASP A 77 -2.61 -7.72 -8.18
CA ASP A 77 -2.38 -6.70 -9.18
C ASP A 77 -3.20 -5.43 -8.91
N VAL A 78 -4.50 -5.63 -8.67
CA VAL A 78 -5.45 -4.54 -8.44
C VAL A 78 -5.11 -3.78 -7.16
N ILE A 79 -4.71 -4.48 -6.10
CA ILE A 79 -4.33 -3.90 -4.80
C ILE A 79 -3.09 -3.04 -4.96
N ILE A 80 -2.00 -3.61 -5.51
CA ILE A 80 -0.72 -2.91 -5.70
C ILE A 80 -0.92 -1.70 -6.62
N ARG A 81 -1.58 -1.89 -7.77
CA ARG A 81 -1.86 -0.83 -8.73
C ARG A 81 -2.66 0.30 -8.09
N LYS A 82 -3.69 0.00 -7.30
CA LYS A 82 -4.52 1.03 -6.65
C LYS A 82 -3.77 1.74 -5.54
N ALA A 83 -2.97 1.03 -4.75
CA ALA A 83 -2.15 1.61 -3.69
C ALA A 83 -1.13 2.60 -4.27
N VAL A 84 -0.42 2.21 -5.32
CA VAL A 84 0.57 3.08 -6.00
C VAL A 84 -0.13 4.24 -6.71
N ASN A 85 -1.27 4.04 -7.38
CA ASN A 85 -1.99 5.18 -7.98
C ASN A 85 -2.52 6.18 -6.93
N LYS A 86 -2.75 5.74 -5.69
CA LYS A 86 -3.17 6.62 -4.59
C LYS A 86 -2.05 7.59 -4.16
N THR A 87 -0.78 7.23 -4.35
CA THR A 87 0.37 8.12 -4.07
C THR A 87 0.47 9.27 -5.06
N LYS A 88 -0.02 9.08 -6.29
CA LYS A 88 0.03 10.06 -7.39
C LYS A 88 1.45 10.52 -7.75
N VAL A 89 2.45 9.67 -7.49
CA VAL A 89 3.84 9.94 -7.89
C VAL A 89 3.98 9.87 -9.41
N GLN A 90 4.99 10.55 -9.95
CA GLN A 90 5.27 10.51 -11.39
C GLN A 90 5.76 9.15 -11.85
N GLU A 91 6.66 8.52 -11.08
CA GLU A 91 7.23 7.20 -11.36
C GLU A 91 6.39 6.06 -10.76
N LYS A 92 5.07 6.18 -10.86
CA LYS A 92 4.13 5.18 -10.34
C LYS A 92 4.28 3.83 -11.04
N ASP A 93 4.62 3.83 -12.33
CA ASP A 93 4.79 2.60 -13.11
C ASP A 93 6.01 1.81 -12.62
N LYS A 94 7.10 2.50 -12.27
CA LYS A 94 8.30 1.91 -11.66
C LYS A 94 8.00 1.25 -10.33
N ALA A 95 7.39 1.99 -9.39
CA ALA A 95 7.04 1.45 -8.08
C ALA A 95 6.03 0.29 -8.15
N TYR A 96 5.11 0.34 -9.11
CA TYR A 96 4.18 -0.75 -9.36
C TYR A 96 4.89 -2.01 -9.88
N ASP A 97 5.86 -1.87 -10.78
CA ASP A 97 6.65 -2.99 -11.31
C ASP A 97 7.47 -3.64 -10.18
N GLU A 98 8.17 -2.85 -9.38
CA GLU A 98 8.95 -3.34 -8.23
C GLU A 98 8.09 -4.14 -7.24
N LEU A 99 6.95 -3.58 -6.81
CA LEU A 99 6.04 -4.26 -5.89
C LEU A 99 5.43 -5.52 -6.48
N ARG A 100 5.18 -5.52 -7.79
CA ARG A 100 4.65 -6.67 -8.53
C ARG A 100 5.69 -7.80 -8.59
N GLU A 101 6.96 -7.45 -8.83
CA GLU A 101 8.09 -8.39 -8.80
C GLU A 101 8.24 -9.01 -7.41
N LEU A 102 8.20 -8.20 -6.35
CA LEU A 102 8.27 -8.66 -4.96
C LEU A 102 7.10 -9.57 -4.58
N ALA A 103 5.90 -9.25 -5.07
CA ALA A 103 4.73 -10.11 -4.88
C ALA A 103 4.83 -11.44 -5.66
N GLY A 104 5.77 -11.55 -6.61
CA GLY A 104 5.97 -12.75 -7.43
C GLY A 104 4.93 -12.90 -8.54
N ILE A 105 4.26 -11.81 -8.95
CA ILE A 105 3.25 -11.83 -10.01
C ILE A 105 4.01 -11.89 -11.35
N GLN A 106 4.08 -13.07 -11.96
CA GLN A 106 4.91 -13.32 -13.15
C GLN A 106 4.78 -12.23 -14.21
N VAL A 107 5.93 -11.70 -14.64
CA VAL A 107 6.09 -10.93 -15.87
C VAL A 107 5.96 -11.92 -17.01
N VAL A 108 4.83 -11.89 -17.71
CA VAL A 108 4.76 -12.52 -19.03
C VAL A 108 5.64 -11.67 -19.93
N ALA A 109 6.84 -12.20 -20.20
CA ALA A 109 7.83 -11.62 -21.12
C ALA A 109 7.25 -11.48 -22.54
#